data_AF-A0A377JX36-F1
#
_entry.id   AF-A0A377JX36-F1
#
_cell.length_a   1.000
_cell.length_b   1.000
_cell.length_c   1.000
_cell.angle_alpha   90.00
_cell.angle_beta   90.00
_cell.angle_gamma   90.00
#
_symmetry.space_group_name_H-M   'P 1'
#
loop_
_entity.id
_entity.type
_entity.pdbx_description
1 polymer ?
#
loop_
_entity_poly.entity_id
_entity_poly.type
_entity_poly.pdbx_seq_one_letter_code
_entity_poly.pdbx_strand_id
1 'polypeptide(L)'
;MKLFADLQRDFKTDKEQGQFAIDEYNQAKAYYHSNQLPSDVLAIIQERGQTPITENIYKMIVNKILGYKISSMQEIKLTPRQEQDKPLTDLLNDILKYITQNKNYDKEIIKRDRDLIFGMSVCEVWITQDIEGKEVEIKTISPESFYIDAFSVDSNAHDARRLHKVVEIG
;
A
#
# COMPACT_ATOMS: atom_id res chain seq x y z
N MET A 1 15.06 8.30 26.35
CA MET A 1 15.64 8.13 25.00
C MET A 1 16.00 6.66 24.86
N LYS A 2 15.48 5.93 23.86
CA LYS A 2 15.87 4.52 23.65
C LYS A 2 17.34 4.47 23.26
N LEU A 3 18.04 3.43 23.71
CA LEU A 3 19.41 3.19 23.27
C LEU A 3 19.39 2.71 21.81
N PHE A 4 20.46 3.01 21.07
CA PHE A 4 20.60 2.55 19.69
C PHE A 4 20.47 1.02 19.58
N ALA A 5 21.02 0.27 20.54
CA ALA A 5 20.90 -1.18 20.60
C ALA A 5 19.43 -1.65 20.72
N ASP A 6 18.59 -0.93 21.47
CA ASP A 6 17.17 -1.24 21.57
C ASP A 6 16.45 -1.00 20.24
N LEU A 7 16.77 0.10 19.55
CA LEU A 7 16.20 0.41 18.23
C LEU A 7 16.59 -0.65 17.18
N GLN A 8 17.84 -1.11 17.20
CA GLN A 8 18.29 -2.18 16.31
C GLN A 8 17.58 -3.51 16.58
N ARG A 9 17.42 -3.87 17.86
CA ARG A 9 16.68 -5.08 18.24
C ARG A 9 15.23 -4.99 17.79
N ASP A 10 14.57 -3.88 18.08
CA ASP A 10 13.16 -3.67 17.72
C ASP A 10 12.97 -3.76 16.20
N PHE A 11 13.81 -3.08 15.41
CA PHE A 11 13.77 -3.18 13.95
C PHE A 11 13.99 -4.59 13.44
N LYS A 12 14.99 -5.31 14.01
CA LYS A 12 15.27 -6.69 13.61
C LYS A 12 14.07 -7.60 13.87
N THR A 13 13.45 -7.50 15.04
CA THR A 13 12.26 -8.29 15.39
C THR A 13 11.09 -7.96 14.46
N ASP A 14 10.80 -6.69 14.25
CA ASP A 14 9.69 -6.25 13.39
C ASP A 14 9.92 -6.69 11.94
N LYS A 15 11.16 -6.63 11.45
CA LYS A 15 11.55 -7.12 10.12
C LYS A 15 11.39 -8.64 9.97
N GLU A 16 11.90 -9.41 10.93
CA GLU A 16 11.85 -10.88 10.87
C GLU A 16 10.42 -11.39 10.89
N GLN A 17 9.54 -10.79 11.71
CA GLN A 17 8.13 -11.17 11.78
C GLN A 17 7.33 -10.66 10.57
N GLY A 18 7.63 -9.46 10.08
CA GLY A 18 6.97 -8.89 8.90
C GLY A 18 7.37 -9.55 7.57
N GLN A 19 8.49 -10.28 7.53
CA GLN A 19 9.00 -10.87 6.28
C GLN A 19 8.00 -11.80 5.60
N PHE A 20 7.23 -12.58 6.37
CA PHE A 20 6.19 -13.46 5.83
C PHE A 20 5.16 -12.69 4.98
N ALA A 21 4.70 -11.53 5.45
CA ALA A 21 3.74 -10.72 4.71
C ALA A 21 4.34 -10.13 3.42
N ILE A 22 5.63 -9.81 3.44
CA ILE A 22 6.37 -9.36 2.24
C ILE A 22 6.51 -10.49 1.23
N ASP A 23 6.79 -11.71 1.69
CA ASP A 23 6.90 -12.89 0.83
C ASP A 23 5.55 -13.23 0.17
N GLU A 24 4.46 -13.15 0.93
CA GLU A 24 3.09 -13.31 0.41
C GLU A 24 2.76 -12.25 -0.65
N TYR A 25 3.06 -10.97 -0.37
CA TYR A 25 2.90 -9.88 -1.33
C TYR A 25 3.68 -10.14 -2.64
N ASN A 26 4.94 -10.57 -2.52
CA ASN A 26 5.80 -10.87 -3.67
C ASN A 26 5.29 -12.05 -4.48
N GLN A 27 4.77 -13.08 -3.81
CA GLN A 27 4.17 -14.24 -4.47
C GLN A 27 2.88 -13.83 -5.22
N ALA A 28 2.00 -13.06 -4.61
CA ALA A 28 0.79 -12.53 -5.25
C ALA A 28 1.13 -11.67 -6.48
N LYS A 29 2.12 -10.79 -6.35
CA LYS A 29 2.67 -9.98 -7.45
C LYS A 29 3.25 -10.85 -8.56
N ALA A 30 4.00 -11.91 -8.23
CA ALA A 30 4.53 -12.86 -9.21
C ALA A 30 3.41 -13.57 -9.99
N TYR A 31 2.35 -14.02 -9.30
CA TYR A 31 1.18 -14.64 -9.92
C TYR A 31 0.42 -13.68 -10.84
N TYR A 32 0.31 -12.41 -10.46
CA TYR A 32 -0.22 -11.37 -11.34
C TYR A 32 0.57 -11.24 -12.65
N HIS A 33 1.88 -11.47 -12.60
CA HIS A 33 2.79 -11.42 -13.75
C HIS A 33 3.00 -12.79 -14.44
N SER A 34 2.09 -13.74 -14.23
CA SER A 34 2.10 -15.09 -14.85
C SER A 34 3.20 -16.03 -14.39
N ASN A 35 3.93 -15.69 -13.32
CA ASN A 35 4.93 -16.58 -12.71
C ASN A 35 4.26 -17.55 -11.74
N GLN A 36 3.36 -18.39 -12.27
CA GLN A 36 2.50 -19.28 -11.49
C GLN A 36 3.01 -20.72 -11.42
N LEU A 37 3.85 -21.11 -12.39
CA LEU A 37 4.35 -22.47 -12.49
C LEU A 37 5.53 -22.67 -11.51
N PRO A 38 5.51 -23.75 -10.73
CA PRO A 38 6.67 -24.17 -9.95
C PRO A 38 7.92 -24.35 -10.81
N SER A 39 9.10 -24.12 -10.22
CA SER A 39 10.39 -24.16 -10.94
C SER A 39 10.73 -25.53 -11.51
N ASP A 40 10.35 -26.61 -10.82
CA ASP A 40 10.50 -27.99 -11.28
C ASP A 40 9.62 -28.28 -12.51
N VAL A 41 8.38 -27.81 -12.52
CA VAL A 41 7.47 -27.93 -13.68
C VAL A 41 8.02 -27.13 -14.87
N LEU A 42 8.49 -25.90 -14.63
CA LEU A 42 9.13 -25.08 -15.68
C LEU A 42 10.35 -25.78 -16.27
N ALA A 43 11.21 -26.38 -15.44
CA ALA A 43 12.39 -27.10 -15.90
C ALA A 43 12.03 -28.28 -16.80
N ILE A 44 11.01 -29.08 -16.42
CA ILE A 44 10.53 -30.21 -17.22
C ILE A 44 9.99 -29.75 -18.58
N ILE A 45 9.24 -28.65 -18.62
CA ILE A 45 8.69 -28.09 -19.87
C ILE A 45 9.83 -27.60 -20.79
N GLN A 46 10.81 -26.90 -20.22
CA GLN A 46 11.97 -26.40 -20.96
C GLN A 46 12.87 -27.52 -21.46
N GLU A 47 13.09 -28.57 -20.67
CA GLU A 47 13.85 -29.77 -21.09
C GLU A 47 13.20 -30.45 -22.31
N ARG A 48 11.85 -30.42 -22.39
CA ARG A 48 11.09 -30.91 -23.54
C ARG A 48 11.11 -29.97 -24.75
N GLY A 49 11.81 -28.83 -24.66
CA GLY A 49 11.83 -27.80 -25.71
C GLY A 49 10.49 -27.09 -25.91
N GLN A 50 9.59 -27.14 -24.91
CA GLN A 50 8.27 -26.52 -24.97
C GLN A 50 8.31 -25.13 -24.34
N THR A 51 7.44 -24.23 -24.83
CA THR A 51 7.22 -22.92 -24.21
C THR A 51 6.22 -23.08 -23.07
N PRO A 52 6.52 -22.62 -21.84
CA PRO A 52 5.54 -22.60 -20.75
C PRO A 52 4.35 -21.71 -21.10
N ILE A 53 3.14 -22.26 -20.94
CA ILE A 53 1.87 -21.55 -21.16
C ILE A 53 1.13 -21.51 -19.82
N THR A 54 0.62 -20.34 -19.46
CA THR A 54 -0.19 -20.12 -18.26
C THR A 54 -1.47 -19.38 -18.61
N GLU A 55 -2.63 -19.92 -18.22
CA GLU A 55 -3.89 -19.19 -18.25
C GLU A 55 -4.03 -18.34 -16.99
N ASN A 56 -3.71 -17.04 -17.10
CA ASN A 56 -3.63 -16.17 -15.93
C ASN A 56 -5.01 -15.65 -15.48
N ILE A 57 -5.83 -16.53 -14.92
CA ILE A 57 -7.14 -16.21 -14.33
C ILE A 57 -6.98 -15.24 -13.16
N TYR A 58 -5.89 -15.35 -12.39
CA TYR A 58 -5.59 -14.48 -11.26
C TYR A 58 -5.56 -13.00 -11.69
N LYS A 59 -4.79 -12.65 -12.72
CA LYS A 59 -4.72 -11.30 -13.28
C LYS A 59 -6.09 -10.80 -13.77
N MET A 60 -6.89 -11.67 -14.40
CA MET A 60 -8.22 -11.32 -14.86
C MET A 60 -9.14 -10.93 -13.69
N ILE A 61 -9.14 -11.69 -12.60
CA ILE A 61 -9.94 -11.40 -11.39
C ILE A 61 -9.46 -10.11 -10.74
N VAL A 62 -8.15 -9.94 -10.55
CA VAL A 62 -7.57 -8.72 -9.96
C VAL A 62 -7.98 -7.48 -10.76
N ASN A 63 -7.85 -7.52 -12.10
CA ASN A 63 -8.24 -6.41 -12.96
C ASN A 63 -9.74 -6.10 -12.90
N LYS A 64 -10.58 -7.14 -12.78
CA LYS A 64 -12.03 -6.97 -12.61
C LYS A 64 -12.36 -6.26 -11.30
N ILE A 65 -11.74 -6.66 -10.19
CA ILE A 65 -11.92 -6.02 -8.87
C ILE A 65 -11.46 -4.55 -8.92
N LEU A 66 -10.26 -4.29 -9.43
CA LEU A 66 -9.73 -2.93 -9.58
C LEU A 66 -10.63 -2.07 -10.46
N GLY A 67 -11.11 -2.61 -11.58
CA GLY A 67 -12.05 -1.91 -12.47
C GLY A 67 -13.33 -1.51 -11.76
N TYR A 68 -13.94 -2.41 -10.97
CA TYR A 68 -15.11 -2.07 -10.16
C TYR A 68 -14.81 -0.97 -9.14
N LYS A 69 -13.70 -1.08 -8.42
CA LYS A 69 -13.33 -0.12 -7.36
C LYS A 69 -13.04 1.27 -7.93
N ILE A 70 -12.41 1.35 -9.10
CA ILE A 70 -12.19 2.62 -9.81
C ILE A 70 -13.54 3.22 -10.23
N SER A 71 -14.44 2.40 -10.77
CA SER A 71 -15.77 2.87 -11.20
C SER A 71 -16.68 3.31 -10.05
N SER A 72 -16.44 2.80 -8.84
CA SER A 72 -17.20 3.11 -7.63
C SER A 72 -16.44 3.99 -6.65
N MET A 73 -15.43 4.72 -7.11
CA MET A 73 -14.61 5.58 -6.24
C MET A 73 -15.49 6.61 -5.54
N GLN A 74 -15.54 6.51 -4.21
CA GLN A 74 -16.37 7.37 -3.37
C GLN A 74 -15.60 8.63 -2.96
N GLU A 75 -16.27 9.78 -3.01
CA GLU A 75 -15.75 11.02 -2.46
C GLU A 75 -15.77 10.92 -0.91
N ILE A 76 -14.65 11.30 -0.28
CA ILE A 76 -14.58 11.38 1.18
C ILE A 76 -15.32 12.65 1.59
N LYS A 77 -16.29 12.52 2.50
CA LYS A 77 -17.08 13.65 2.99
C LYS A 77 -17.17 13.64 4.51
N LEU A 78 -16.84 14.78 5.10
CA LEU A 78 -17.04 15.03 6.52
C LEU A 78 -18.48 15.46 6.77
N THR A 79 -19.07 14.90 7.82
CA THR A 79 -20.44 15.21 8.24
C THR A 79 -20.39 15.82 9.64
N PRO A 80 -21.05 16.96 9.89
CA PRO A 80 -21.03 17.60 11.20
C PRO A 80 -21.73 16.72 12.23
N ARG A 81 -21.20 16.67 13.46
CA ARG A 81 -21.83 15.94 14.58
C ARG A 81 -22.89 16.79 15.29
N GLN A 82 -22.64 18.10 15.38
CA GLN A 82 -23.55 19.08 15.95
C GLN A 82 -23.77 20.24 14.96
N GLU A 83 -24.86 21.00 15.12
CA GLU A 83 -25.19 22.11 14.21
C GLU A 83 -24.09 23.19 14.18
N GLN A 84 -23.49 23.46 15.34
CA GLN A 84 -22.37 24.39 15.51
C GLN A 84 -21.08 23.97 14.77
N ASP A 85 -20.91 22.68 14.45
CA ASP A 85 -19.74 22.17 13.73
C ASP A 85 -19.85 22.40 12.21
N LYS A 86 -21.02 22.81 11.72
CA LYS A 86 -21.30 22.94 10.29
C LYS A 86 -20.31 23.86 9.57
N PRO A 87 -20.01 25.10 10.04
CA PRO A 87 -19.06 25.96 9.36
C PRO A 87 -17.65 25.37 9.26
N LEU A 88 -17.19 24.68 10.31
CA LEU A 88 -15.89 24.01 10.31
C LEU A 88 -15.88 22.81 9.34
N THR A 89 -16.97 22.03 9.34
CA THR A 89 -17.09 20.87 8.46
C THR A 89 -17.12 21.27 6.99
N ASP A 90 -17.81 22.36 6.66
CA ASP A 90 -17.85 22.91 5.29
C ASP A 90 -16.43 23.32 4.84
N LEU A 91 -15.69 24.05 5.69
CA LEU A 91 -14.30 24.44 5.41
C LEU A 91 -13.38 23.21 5.21
N LEU A 92 -13.48 22.20 6.09
CA LEU A 92 -12.64 21.01 5.99
C LEU A 92 -12.97 20.18 4.74
N ASN A 93 -14.24 20.13 4.32
CA ASN A 93 -14.64 19.48 3.07
C ASN A 93 -14.06 20.20 1.85
N ASP A 94 -14.02 21.54 1.84
CA ASP A 94 -13.41 22.29 0.74
C ASP A 94 -11.90 22.03 0.65
N ILE A 95 -11.20 21.98 1.78
CA ILE A 95 -9.77 21.62 1.84
C ILE A 95 -9.55 20.19 1.34
N LEU A 96 -10.37 19.24 1.81
CA LEU A 96 -10.28 17.85 1.40
C LEU A 96 -10.48 17.70 -0.11
N LYS A 97 -11.48 18.40 -0.66
CA LYS A 97 -11.76 18.40 -2.08
C LYS A 97 -10.58 18.91 -2.89
N TYR A 98 -9.95 20.00 -2.46
CA TYR A 98 -8.73 20.53 -3.08
C TYR A 98 -7.61 19.47 -3.12
N ILE A 99 -7.36 18.78 -2.00
CA ILE A 99 -6.34 17.71 -1.93
C ILE A 99 -6.70 16.55 -2.87
N THR A 100 -7.95 16.09 -2.87
CA THR A 100 -8.37 14.94 -3.68
C THR A 100 -8.43 15.23 -5.18
N GLN A 101 -8.54 16.50 -5.59
CA GLN A 101 -8.56 16.91 -6.99
C GLN A 101 -7.17 16.94 -7.65
N ASN A 102 -6.10 16.80 -6.86
CA ASN A 102 -4.76 16.69 -7.40
C ASN A 102 -4.66 15.42 -8.27
N LYS A 103 -4.15 15.53 -9.51
CA LYS A 103 -3.99 14.40 -10.43
C LYS A 103 -3.16 13.24 -9.86
N ASN A 104 -2.24 13.54 -8.94
CA ASN A 104 -1.43 12.52 -8.29
C ASN A 104 -2.24 11.71 -7.26
N TYR A 105 -3.30 12.28 -6.68
CA TYR A 105 -4.12 11.61 -5.68
C TYR A 105 -4.72 10.31 -6.24
N ASP A 106 -5.45 10.37 -7.35
CA ASP A 106 -6.09 9.19 -7.95
C ASP A 106 -5.07 8.10 -8.31
N LYS A 107 -3.92 8.51 -8.83
CA LYS A 107 -2.83 7.59 -9.19
C LYS A 107 -2.33 6.84 -7.95
N GLU A 108 -2.08 7.54 -6.86
CA GLU A 108 -1.59 6.94 -5.62
C GLU A 108 -2.65 6.10 -4.93
N ILE A 109 -3.93 6.47 -5.00
CA ILE A 109 -5.06 5.64 -4.54
C ILE A 109 -5.17 4.34 -5.34
N ILE A 110 -5.10 4.40 -6.67
CA ILE A 110 -5.14 3.19 -7.52
C ILE A 110 -3.97 2.27 -7.20
N LYS A 111 -2.77 2.85 -7.00
CA LYS A 111 -1.58 2.09 -6.61
C LYS A 111 -1.79 1.41 -5.25
N ARG A 112 -2.33 2.14 -4.27
CA ARG A 112 -2.68 1.60 -2.95
C ARG A 112 -3.62 0.41 -3.06
N ASP A 113 -4.71 0.53 -3.82
CA ASP A 113 -5.69 -0.56 -3.93
C ASP A 113 -5.09 -1.79 -4.59
N ARG A 114 -4.24 -1.58 -5.60
CA ARG A 114 -3.51 -2.67 -6.24
C ARG A 114 -2.60 -3.39 -5.25
N ASP A 115 -1.82 -2.63 -4.48
CA ASP A 115 -0.93 -3.20 -3.47
C ASP A 115 -1.73 -3.93 -2.37
N LEU A 116 -2.87 -3.37 -1.96
CA LEU A 116 -3.75 -3.97 -0.96
C LEU A 116 -4.32 -5.32 -1.42
N ILE A 117 -4.68 -5.47 -2.70
CA ILE A 117 -5.11 -6.76 -3.26
C ILE A 117 -4.01 -7.82 -3.17
N PHE A 118 -2.74 -7.42 -3.22
CA PHE A 118 -1.61 -8.32 -3.07
C PHE A 118 -1.27 -8.62 -1.60
N GLY A 119 -1.91 -7.94 -0.63
CA GLY A 119 -1.85 -8.29 0.78
C GLY A 119 -1.66 -7.09 1.70
N MET A 120 -0.93 -6.05 1.27
CA MET A 120 -0.62 -4.88 2.09
C MET A 120 -0.48 -3.63 1.24
N SER A 121 -0.99 -2.51 1.73
CA SER A 121 -0.74 -1.20 1.15
C SER A 121 -0.35 -0.19 2.22
N VAL A 122 0.61 0.67 1.92
CA VAL A 122 1.07 1.71 2.84
C VAL A 122 0.96 3.06 2.12
N CYS A 123 0.24 3.99 2.72
CA CYS A 123 0.16 5.37 2.25
C CYS A 123 0.79 6.30 3.27
N GLU A 124 1.65 7.19 2.79
CA GLU A 124 2.26 8.27 3.54
C GLU A 124 1.57 9.57 3.16
N VAL A 125 1.15 10.31 4.18
CA VAL A 125 0.62 11.68 4.04
C VAL A 125 1.73 12.62 4.47
N TRP A 126 2.14 13.52 3.58
CA TRP A 126 3.21 14.46 3.84
C TRP A 126 2.80 15.88 3.48
N ILE A 127 3.43 16.86 4.12
CA ILE A 127 3.27 18.27 3.77
C ILE A 127 4.49 18.68 2.96
N THR A 128 4.30 18.98 1.69
CA THR A 128 5.32 19.56 0.82
C THR A 128 5.21 21.08 0.85
N GLN A 129 6.33 21.76 0.64
CA GLN A 129 6.36 23.21 0.53
C GLN A 129 6.66 23.57 -0.92
N ASP A 130 5.71 24.24 -1.56
CA ASP A 130 5.86 24.82 -2.88
C ASP A 130 6.02 26.35 -2.78
N ILE A 131 6.35 27.00 -3.89
CA ILE A 131 6.50 28.45 -4.04
C ILE A 131 5.22 29.18 -3.61
N GLU A 132 4.05 28.55 -3.80
CA GLU A 132 2.73 29.13 -3.51
C GLU A 132 2.18 28.79 -2.10
N GLY A 133 2.83 27.88 -1.34
CA GLY A 133 2.38 27.52 0.00
C GLY A 133 2.69 26.08 0.42
N LYS A 134 1.94 25.59 1.41
CA LYS A 134 2.01 24.19 1.87
C LYS A 134 0.97 23.37 1.12
N GLU A 135 1.40 22.26 0.54
CA GLU A 135 0.51 21.28 -0.10
C GLU A 135 0.52 19.97 0.68
N VAL A 136 -0.61 19.27 0.69
CA VAL A 136 -0.71 17.92 1.27
C VAL A 136 -0.58 16.91 0.13
N GLU A 137 0.47 16.11 0.18
CA GLU A 137 0.71 15.02 -0.76
C GLU A 137 0.40 13.68 -0.10
N ILE A 138 -0.22 12.78 -0.87
CA ILE A 138 -0.38 11.38 -0.48
C ILE A 138 0.46 10.54 -1.42
N LYS A 139 1.29 9.66 -0.86
CA LYS A 139 2.18 8.78 -1.60
C LYS A 139 2.04 7.34 -1.14
N THR A 140 1.85 6.43 -2.08
CA THR A 140 1.84 4.99 -1.80
C THR A 140 3.26 4.45 -1.84
N ILE A 141 3.71 3.94 -0.71
CA ILE A 141 5.04 3.35 -0.50
C ILE A 141 5.01 1.88 -0.91
N SER A 142 6.13 1.35 -1.44
CA SER A 142 6.23 -0.08 -1.71
C SER A 142 6.09 -0.87 -0.40
N PRO A 143 5.19 -1.86 -0.33
CA PRO A 143 5.10 -2.75 0.83
C PRO A 143 6.45 -3.40 1.19
N GLU A 144 7.27 -3.74 0.19
CA GLU A 144 8.60 -4.33 0.33
C GLU A 144 9.57 -3.49 1.19
N SER A 145 9.34 -2.18 1.31
CA SER A 145 10.20 -1.26 2.05
C SER A 145 9.58 -0.83 3.38
N PHE A 146 8.59 -1.55 3.90
CA PHE A 146 7.87 -1.16 5.10
C PHE A 146 7.63 -2.32 6.06
N TYR A 147 7.89 -2.09 7.35
CA TYR A 147 7.63 -3.07 8.41
C TYR A 147 6.82 -2.44 9.53
N ILE A 148 5.81 -3.18 10.00
CA ILE A 148 4.92 -2.79 11.10
C ILE A 148 5.42 -3.44 12.39
N ASP A 149 5.13 -2.81 13.54
CA ASP A 149 5.32 -3.40 14.87
C ASP A 149 4.81 -4.85 14.92
N ALA A 150 5.69 -5.81 15.23
CA ALA A 150 5.34 -7.23 15.26
C ALA A 150 4.25 -7.60 16.29
N PHE A 151 4.00 -6.73 17.26
CA PHE A 151 2.97 -6.95 18.28
C PHE A 151 1.65 -6.25 17.95
N SER A 152 1.58 -5.53 16.83
CA SER A 152 0.33 -4.95 16.33
C SER A 152 -0.59 -6.04 15.79
N VAL A 153 -1.85 -5.99 16.19
CA VAL A 153 -2.89 -6.91 15.72
C VAL A 153 -4.03 -6.19 15.02
N ASP A 154 -4.06 -4.85 15.09
CA ASP A 154 -5.03 -4.04 14.35
C ASP A 154 -4.68 -4.03 12.85
N SER A 155 -5.66 -4.28 11.99
CA SER A 155 -5.48 -4.32 10.53
C SER A 155 -5.01 -2.99 9.93
N ASN A 156 -5.24 -1.88 10.63
CA ASN A 156 -4.80 -0.54 10.26
C ASN A 156 -3.60 -0.06 11.10
N ALA A 157 -3.02 -0.95 11.91
CA ALA A 157 -1.88 -0.68 12.77
C ALA A 157 -2.08 0.49 13.77
N HIS A 158 -3.32 0.74 14.21
CA HIS A 158 -3.60 1.80 15.19
C HIS A 158 -2.98 1.53 16.58
N ASP A 159 -2.72 0.27 16.90
CA ASP A 159 -2.08 -0.19 18.13
C ASP A 159 -0.54 -0.30 18.00
N ALA A 160 -0.01 -0.14 16.79
CA ALA A 160 1.42 -0.22 16.53
C ALA A 160 2.16 0.93 17.23
N ARG A 161 3.27 0.59 17.88
CA ARG A 161 4.16 1.60 18.50
C ARG A 161 5.31 1.99 17.60
N ARG A 162 5.51 1.24 16.51
CA ARG A 162 6.65 1.36 15.60
C ARG A 162 6.19 1.10 14.18
N LEU A 163 6.70 1.91 13.26
CA LEU A 163 6.54 1.76 11.82
C LEU A 163 7.91 2.06 11.21
N HIS A 164 8.45 1.12 10.44
CA HIS A 164 9.77 1.23 9.85
C HIS A 164 9.65 1.37 8.35
N LYS A 165 10.12 2.49 7.81
CA LYS A 165 10.29 2.70 6.38
C LYS A 165 11.77 2.55 6.04
N VAL A 166 12.11 1.56 5.24
CA VAL A 166 13.46 1.37 4.72
C VAL A 166 13.63 2.29 3.53
N VAL A 167 14.67 3.13 3.56
CA VAL A 167 15.00 4.06 2.47
C VAL A 167 16.29 3.56 1.83
N GLU A 168 16.27 3.29 0.53
CA GLU A 168 17.50 3.07 -0.22
C GLU A 168 18.26 4.39 -0.28
N ILE A 169 19.47 4.41 0.28
CA ILE A 169 20.41 5.50 0.09
C ILE A 169 21.17 5.15 -1.18
N GLY A 170 20.86 5.85 -2.27
CA GLY A 170 21.58 5.75 -3.55
C GLY A 170 23.02 6.24 -3.45
#